data_AF-A0A0B9H4X8-F1
#
_entry.id   AF-A0A0B9H4X8-F1
#
_cell.length_a   1.000
_cell.length_b   1.000
_cell.length_c   1.000
_cell.angle_alpha   90.00
_cell.angle_beta   90.00
_cell.angle_gamma   90.00
#
_symmetry.space_group_name_H-M   'P 1'
#
loop_
_entity.id
_entity.type
_entity.pdbx_description
1 polymer ?
#
loop_
_entity_poly.entity_id
_entity_poly.type
_entity_poly.pdbx_seq_one_letter_code
_entity_poly.pdbx_strand_id
1 'polypeptide(L)'
;MASWKLSLVAGLVIGGLLTTAVWHRSPRPTQAEFEQLQNQNQQLVAEKSAIKRAFEDYQTQSALDIEQVRAELEASQQVIELQKAEFEKQITALTSQQKKLTVTKKKLDTQVVKLTSTAEQQKAVLDNSKALYQQQLLLQKQIVAAKADVKKAEQVAAEFKEACDEFKSGTSWNWVSQADCDKYEARLKVVEGEQAQLAALEQELDVLNQRIEIEIPRPN
;
A
#
# COMPACT_ATOMS: atom_id res chain seq x y z
N MET A 1 -64.68 74.12 -98.10
CA MET A 1 -63.41 73.69 -97.46
C MET A 1 -63.71 72.61 -96.42
N ALA A 2 -64.16 71.39 -96.75
CA ALA A 2 -63.48 70.27 -97.41
C ALA A 2 -62.38 69.52 -96.60
N SER A 3 -62.05 69.90 -95.34
CA SER A 3 -60.94 69.26 -94.60
C SER A 3 -61.32 68.24 -93.50
N TRP A 4 -62.50 68.33 -92.86
CA TRP A 4 -62.91 67.35 -91.83
C TRP A 4 -63.01 65.93 -92.41
N LYS A 5 -63.68 65.80 -93.57
CA LYS A 5 -63.98 64.48 -94.16
C LYS A 5 -62.71 63.69 -94.50
N LEU A 6 -61.63 64.39 -94.87
CA LEU A 6 -60.33 63.76 -95.13
C LEU A 6 -59.62 63.30 -93.84
N SER A 7 -59.75 64.04 -92.73
CA SER A 7 -59.16 63.63 -91.46
C SER A 7 -59.88 62.43 -90.83
N LEU A 8 -61.20 62.33 -91.00
CA LEU A 8 -61.98 61.20 -90.45
C LEU A 8 -61.77 59.94 -91.29
N VAL A 9 -61.68 60.06 -92.62
CA VAL A 9 -61.37 58.93 -93.50
C VAL A 9 -59.91 58.48 -93.34
N ALA A 10 -58.94 59.40 -93.19
CA ALA A 10 -57.56 59.02 -92.91
C ALA A 10 -57.40 58.35 -91.53
N GLY A 11 -58.12 58.83 -90.51
CA GLY A 11 -58.15 58.21 -89.18
C GLY A 11 -58.77 56.81 -89.19
N LEU A 12 -59.85 56.60 -89.95
CA LEU A 12 -60.49 55.29 -90.11
C LEU A 12 -59.65 54.30 -90.94
N VAL A 13 -58.95 54.78 -91.96
CA VAL A 13 -58.09 53.92 -92.81
C VAL A 13 -56.83 53.50 -92.05
N ILE A 14 -56.18 54.40 -91.31
CA ILE A 14 -54.98 54.06 -90.54
C ILE A 14 -55.35 53.22 -89.30
N GLY A 15 -56.45 53.55 -88.61
CA GLY A 15 -56.97 52.75 -87.50
C GLY A 15 -57.47 51.37 -87.94
N GLY A 16 -58.13 51.29 -89.10
CA GLY A 16 -58.58 50.03 -89.71
C GLY A 16 -57.44 49.14 -90.20
N LEU A 17 -56.37 49.71 -90.76
CA LEU A 17 -55.21 48.93 -91.22
C LEU A 17 -54.38 48.37 -90.07
N LEU A 18 -54.23 49.10 -88.95
CA LEU A 18 -53.48 48.59 -87.81
C LEU A 18 -54.27 47.56 -86.99
N THR A 19 -55.59 47.74 -86.83
CA THR A 19 -56.44 46.76 -86.12
C THR A 19 -56.60 45.47 -86.92
N THR A 20 -56.73 45.54 -88.25
CA THR A 20 -56.74 44.35 -89.11
C THR A 20 -55.38 43.67 -89.19
N ALA A 21 -54.27 44.43 -89.20
CA ALA A 21 -52.93 43.85 -89.18
C ALA A 21 -52.60 43.15 -87.86
N VAL A 22 -53.01 43.68 -86.70
CA VAL A 22 -52.75 43.04 -85.39
C VAL A 22 -53.61 41.79 -85.19
N TRP A 23 -54.85 41.79 -85.68
CA TRP A 23 -55.71 40.59 -85.65
C TRP A 23 -55.24 39.49 -86.61
N HIS A 24 -54.57 39.83 -87.72
CA HIS A 24 -53.99 38.86 -88.65
C HIS A 24 -52.55 38.42 -88.31
N ARG A 25 -51.84 39.12 -87.40
CA ARG A 25 -50.46 38.77 -87.01
C ARG A 25 -50.32 37.92 -85.75
N SER A 26 -51.43 37.68 -85.04
CA SER A 26 -51.45 36.65 -84.02
C SER A 26 -51.95 35.38 -84.71
N PRO A 27 -51.06 34.47 -85.17
CA PRO A 27 -51.52 33.15 -85.58
C PRO A 27 -52.36 32.62 -84.42
N ARG A 28 -53.63 32.30 -84.69
CA ARG A 28 -54.39 31.48 -83.74
C ARG A 28 -53.53 30.25 -83.54
N PRO A 29 -53.15 29.93 -82.30
CA PRO A 29 -52.24 28.83 -82.02
C PRO A 29 -52.76 27.61 -82.78
N THR A 30 -51.90 27.06 -83.62
CA THR A 30 -52.27 25.90 -84.42
C THR A 30 -52.61 24.76 -83.47
N GLN A 31 -53.48 23.85 -83.89
CA GLN A 31 -53.97 22.75 -83.02
C GLN A 31 -52.80 21.94 -82.44
N ALA A 32 -51.70 21.82 -83.19
CA ALA A 32 -50.44 21.22 -82.77
C ALA A 32 -49.70 22.00 -81.66
N GLU A 33 -49.68 23.34 -81.70
CA GLU A 33 -49.07 24.16 -80.63
C GLU A 33 -49.87 24.08 -79.33
N PHE A 34 -51.20 23.97 -79.43
CA PHE A 34 -52.07 23.74 -78.28
C PHE A 34 -51.84 22.36 -77.65
N GLU A 35 -51.75 21.30 -78.47
CA GLU A 35 -51.41 19.95 -78.01
C GLU A 35 -50.00 19.90 -77.39
N GLN A 36 -49.03 20.61 -77.97
CA GLN A 36 -47.67 20.68 -77.43
C GLN A 36 -47.62 21.41 -76.07
N LEU A 37 -48.33 22.54 -75.93
CA LEU A 37 -48.48 23.26 -74.66
C LEU A 37 -49.23 22.44 -73.61
N GLN A 38 -50.19 21.61 -74.02
CA GLN A 38 -50.92 20.71 -73.14
C GLN A 38 -50.03 19.56 -72.66
N ASN A 39 -49.22 18.97 -73.55
CA ASN A 39 -48.22 17.96 -73.20
C ASN A 39 -47.12 18.51 -72.28
N GLN A 40 -46.62 19.72 -72.55
CA GLN A 40 -45.64 20.38 -71.68
C GLN A 40 -46.23 20.71 -70.32
N ASN A 41 -47.49 21.17 -70.24
CA ASN A 41 -48.16 21.36 -68.96
C ASN A 41 -48.36 20.04 -68.22
N GLN A 42 -48.72 18.95 -68.90
CA GLN A 42 -48.84 17.64 -68.26
C GLN A 42 -47.49 17.13 -67.75
N GLN A 43 -46.41 17.30 -68.51
CA GLN A 43 -45.04 16.99 -68.04
C GLN A 43 -44.62 17.85 -66.85
N LEU A 44 -44.85 19.16 -66.89
CA LEU A 44 -44.52 20.07 -65.79
C LEU A 44 -45.34 19.78 -64.54
N VAL A 45 -46.62 19.41 -64.69
CA VAL A 45 -47.47 18.96 -63.58
C VAL A 45 -46.96 17.65 -63.01
N ALA A 46 -46.55 16.70 -63.86
CA ALA A 46 -45.96 15.44 -63.44
C ALA A 46 -44.63 15.66 -62.68
N GLU A 47 -43.72 16.47 -63.22
CA GLU A 47 -42.45 16.85 -62.56
C GLU A 47 -42.68 17.58 -61.24
N LYS A 48 -43.58 18.57 -61.20
CA LYS A 48 -43.92 19.24 -59.93
C LYS A 48 -44.47 18.26 -58.90
N SER A 49 -45.32 17.33 -59.31
CA SER A 49 -45.87 16.32 -58.41
C SER A 49 -44.80 15.35 -57.90
N ALA A 50 -43.83 14.99 -58.75
CA ALA A 50 -42.71 14.12 -58.38
C ALA A 50 -41.75 14.83 -57.41
N ILE A 51 -41.41 16.09 -57.67
CA ILE A 51 -40.57 16.91 -56.79
C ILE A 51 -41.27 17.13 -55.44
N LYS A 52 -42.59 17.37 -55.43
CA LYS A 52 -43.34 17.57 -54.20
C LYS A 52 -43.36 16.32 -53.32
N ARG A 53 -43.58 15.13 -53.93
CA ARG A 53 -43.47 13.84 -53.23
C ARG A 53 -42.06 13.58 -52.72
N ALA A 54 -41.04 13.82 -53.54
CA ALA A 54 -39.65 13.67 -53.10
C ALA A 54 -39.31 14.58 -51.92
N PHE A 55 -39.86 15.80 -51.88
CA PHE A 55 -39.65 16.73 -50.77
C PHE A 55 -40.42 16.31 -49.50
N GLU A 56 -41.63 15.78 -49.63
CA GLU A 56 -42.41 15.22 -48.53
C GLU A 56 -41.74 13.95 -47.95
N ASP A 57 -41.22 13.07 -48.81
CA ASP A 57 -40.44 11.90 -48.40
C ASP A 57 -39.13 12.31 -47.70
N TYR A 58 -38.42 13.32 -48.23
CA TYR A 58 -37.18 13.81 -47.61
C TYR A 58 -37.44 14.51 -46.27
N GLN A 59 -38.52 15.28 -46.14
CA GLN A 59 -38.90 15.88 -44.86
C GLN A 59 -39.21 14.81 -43.82
N THR A 60 -39.99 13.79 -44.19
CA THR A 60 -40.38 12.71 -43.29
C THR A 60 -39.18 11.84 -42.89
N GLN A 61 -38.29 11.49 -43.84
CA GLN A 61 -37.04 10.81 -43.52
C GLN A 61 -36.13 11.64 -42.62
N SER A 62 -35.95 12.93 -42.89
CA SER A 62 -35.10 13.79 -42.05
C SER A 62 -35.64 13.92 -40.63
N ALA A 63 -36.97 13.97 -40.47
CA ALA A 63 -37.61 14.02 -39.16
C ALA A 63 -37.39 12.72 -38.38
N LEU A 64 -37.50 11.57 -39.06
CA LEU A 64 -37.22 10.25 -38.49
C LEU A 64 -35.75 10.08 -38.11
N ASP A 65 -34.81 10.51 -38.96
CA ASP A 65 -33.38 10.44 -38.68
C ASP A 65 -33.01 11.34 -37.49
N ILE A 66 -33.56 12.55 -37.41
CA ILE A 66 -33.33 13.45 -36.26
C ILE A 66 -33.88 12.84 -34.97
N GLU A 67 -35.04 12.20 -35.02
CA GLU A 67 -35.64 11.54 -33.85
C GLU A 67 -34.80 10.33 -33.41
N GLN A 68 -34.34 9.50 -34.35
CA GLN A 68 -33.45 8.37 -34.07
C GLN A 68 -32.12 8.81 -33.47
N VAL A 69 -31.48 9.82 -34.04
CA VAL A 69 -30.22 10.37 -33.52
C VAL A 69 -30.40 10.97 -32.13
N ARG A 70 -31.54 11.65 -31.88
CA ARG A 70 -31.86 12.13 -30.52
C ARG A 70 -32.04 10.99 -29.54
N ALA A 71 -32.79 9.96 -29.90
CA ALA A 71 -33.03 8.81 -29.05
C ALA A 71 -31.71 8.06 -28.73
N GLU A 72 -30.84 7.88 -29.73
CA GLU A 72 -29.53 7.26 -29.55
C GLU A 72 -28.60 8.12 -28.69
N LEU A 73 -28.63 9.45 -28.85
CA LEU A 73 -27.85 10.37 -28.03
C LEU A 73 -28.34 10.37 -26.57
N GLU A 74 -29.65 10.37 -26.33
CA GLU A 74 -30.22 10.27 -24.99
C GLU A 74 -29.88 8.92 -24.34
N ALA A 75 -29.97 7.81 -25.09
CA ALA A 75 -29.58 6.49 -24.61
C ALA A 75 -28.08 6.44 -24.26
N SER A 76 -27.22 6.99 -25.12
CA SER A 76 -25.77 7.09 -24.89
C SER A 76 -25.46 7.94 -23.66
N GLN A 77 -26.15 9.08 -23.50
CA GLN A 77 -25.98 9.96 -22.34
C GLN A 77 -26.38 9.25 -21.04
N GLN A 78 -27.47 8.48 -21.04
CA GLN A 78 -27.87 7.68 -19.88
C GLN A 78 -26.83 6.61 -19.53
N VAL A 79 -26.25 5.92 -20.52
CA VAL A 79 -25.18 4.94 -20.29
C VAL A 79 -23.95 5.60 -19.69
N ILE A 80 -23.56 6.78 -20.19
CA ILE A 80 -22.42 7.54 -19.66
C ILE A 80 -22.66 7.96 -18.20
N GLU A 81 -23.85 8.46 -17.88
CA GLU A 81 -24.19 8.86 -16.50
C GLU A 81 -24.22 7.66 -15.55
N LEU A 82 -24.73 6.50 -15.99
CA LEU A 82 -24.65 5.26 -15.23
C LEU A 82 -23.21 4.81 -14.98
N GLN A 83 -22.35 4.88 -16.00
CA GLN A 83 -20.93 4.56 -15.87
C GLN A 83 -20.20 5.52 -14.94
N LYS A 84 -20.47 6.82 -15.03
CA LYS A 84 -19.91 7.82 -14.09
C LYS A 84 -20.31 7.51 -12.65
N ALA A 85 -21.59 7.25 -12.40
CA ALA A 85 -22.08 6.91 -11.07
C ALA A 85 -21.44 5.62 -10.53
N GLU A 86 -21.21 4.63 -11.39
CA GLU A 86 -20.53 3.39 -11.02
C GLU A 86 -19.04 3.63 -10.73
N PHE A 87 -18.34 4.43 -11.54
CA PHE A 87 -16.96 4.79 -11.29
C PHE A 87 -16.80 5.62 -10.02
N GLU A 88 -17.71 6.55 -9.71
CA GLU A 88 -17.69 7.30 -8.45
C GLU A 88 -17.85 6.36 -7.24
N LYS A 89 -18.73 5.37 -7.32
CA LYS A 89 -18.87 4.32 -6.29
C LYS A 89 -17.59 3.50 -6.14
N GLN A 90 -16.97 3.10 -7.25
CA GLN A 90 -15.71 2.35 -7.20
C GLN A 90 -14.57 3.19 -6.62
N ILE A 91 -14.44 4.45 -7.02
CA ILE A 91 -13.42 5.38 -6.50
C ILE A 91 -13.59 5.57 -4.99
N THR A 92 -14.82 5.79 -4.52
CA THR A 92 -15.11 5.97 -3.08
C THR A 92 -14.85 4.69 -2.28
N ALA A 93 -15.21 3.52 -2.83
CA ALA A 93 -14.89 2.23 -2.23
C ALA A 93 -13.37 2.00 -2.14
N LEU A 94 -12.64 2.28 -3.21
CA LEU A 94 -11.17 2.15 -3.26
C LEU A 94 -10.48 3.13 -2.30
N THR A 95 -10.91 4.39 -2.23
CA THR A 95 -10.35 5.34 -1.25
C THR A 95 -10.63 4.92 0.19
N SER A 96 -11.81 4.36 0.47
CA SER A 96 -12.13 3.80 1.79
C SER A 96 -11.21 2.62 2.14
N GLN A 97 -11.00 1.69 1.20
CA GLN A 97 -10.07 0.58 1.38
C GLN A 97 -8.63 1.05 1.59
N GLN A 98 -8.16 2.02 0.81
CA GLN A 98 -6.83 2.60 0.95
C GLN A 98 -6.62 3.22 2.33
N LYS A 99 -7.61 3.96 2.84
CA LYS A 99 -7.56 4.53 4.20
C LYS A 99 -7.49 3.43 5.26
N LYS A 100 -8.31 2.38 5.14
CA LYS A 100 -8.28 1.22 6.06
C LYS A 100 -6.91 0.53 6.05
N LEU A 101 -6.37 0.24 4.87
CA LEU A 101 -5.04 -0.37 4.72
C LEU A 101 -3.94 0.50 5.32
N THR A 102 -4.00 1.80 5.13
CA THR A 102 -3.02 2.75 5.72
C THR A 102 -3.05 2.72 7.25
N VAL A 103 -4.25 2.70 7.84
CA VAL A 103 -4.40 2.60 9.31
C VAL A 103 -3.91 1.24 9.82
N THR A 104 -4.28 0.15 9.15
CA THR A 104 -3.82 -1.20 9.50
C THR A 104 -2.30 -1.31 9.42
N LYS A 105 -1.69 -0.76 8.37
CA LYS A 105 -0.23 -0.72 8.22
C LYS A 105 0.43 0.02 9.38
N LYS A 106 -0.03 1.21 9.73
CA LYS A 106 0.50 1.97 10.88
C LYS A 106 0.36 1.21 12.20
N LYS A 107 -0.78 0.53 12.43
CA LYS A 107 -1.00 -0.29 13.62
C LYS A 107 -0.03 -1.48 13.65
N LEU A 108 0.17 -2.13 12.51
CA LEU A 108 1.11 -3.25 12.37
C LEU A 108 2.55 -2.79 12.59
N ASP A 109 2.98 -1.68 11.99
CA ASP A 109 4.31 -1.10 12.21
C ASP A 109 4.54 -0.80 13.70
N THR A 110 3.53 -0.27 14.40
CA THR A 110 3.60 -0.02 15.84
C THR A 110 3.74 -1.32 16.64
N GLN A 111 3.05 -2.38 16.23
CA GLN A 111 3.17 -3.71 16.87
C GLN A 111 4.53 -4.33 16.60
N VAL A 112 5.06 -4.21 15.38
CA VAL A 112 6.41 -4.69 15.04
C VAL A 112 7.45 -3.97 15.89
N VAL A 113 7.41 -2.64 15.98
CA VAL A 113 8.36 -1.88 16.83
C VAL A 113 8.28 -2.32 18.29
N LYS A 114 7.07 -2.52 18.83
CA LYS A 114 6.89 -3.03 20.20
C LYS A 114 7.50 -4.43 20.36
N LEU A 115 7.18 -5.35 19.45
CA LEU A 115 7.68 -6.72 19.49
C LEU A 115 9.20 -6.78 19.34
N THR A 116 9.78 -5.99 18.45
CA THR A 116 11.23 -5.86 18.28
C THR A 116 11.88 -5.33 19.55
N SER A 117 11.33 -4.27 20.15
CA SER A 117 11.85 -3.73 21.41
C SER A 117 11.75 -4.75 22.55
N THR A 118 10.64 -5.49 22.67
CA THR A 118 10.52 -6.57 23.66
C THR A 118 11.50 -7.71 23.38
N ALA A 119 11.71 -8.08 22.13
CA ALA A 119 12.68 -9.11 21.76
C ALA A 119 14.13 -8.67 22.06
N GLU A 120 14.47 -7.41 21.82
CA GLU A 120 15.77 -6.84 22.19
C GLU A 120 15.98 -6.82 23.71
N GLN A 121 14.96 -6.44 24.47
CA GLN A 121 14.99 -6.49 25.94
C GLN A 121 15.17 -7.92 26.45
N GLN A 122 14.40 -8.88 25.91
CA GLN A 122 14.53 -10.30 26.26
C GLN A 122 15.91 -10.84 25.89
N LYS A 123 16.44 -10.46 24.74
CA LYS A 123 17.80 -10.83 24.33
C LYS A 123 18.85 -10.28 25.30
N ALA A 124 18.74 -9.01 25.69
CA ALA A 124 19.67 -8.41 26.65
C ALA A 124 19.65 -9.14 28.01
N VAL A 125 18.46 -9.52 28.50
CA VAL A 125 18.30 -10.30 29.74
C VAL A 125 18.89 -11.72 29.58
N LEU A 126 18.66 -12.38 28.44
CA LEU A 126 19.22 -13.69 28.16
C LEU A 126 20.75 -13.67 28.02
N ASP A 127 21.31 -12.63 27.40
CA ASP A 127 22.77 -12.48 27.25
C ASP A 127 23.43 -12.18 28.60
N ASN A 128 22.83 -11.31 29.43
CA ASN A 128 23.31 -11.02 30.79
C ASN A 128 23.21 -12.27 31.68
N SER A 129 22.06 -12.96 31.71
CA SER A 129 21.90 -14.18 32.50
C SER A 129 22.90 -15.26 32.11
N LYS A 130 23.13 -15.46 30.80
CA LYS A 130 24.16 -16.40 30.32
C LYS A 130 25.55 -16.03 30.84
N ALA A 131 25.91 -14.75 30.84
CA ALA A 131 27.20 -14.29 31.37
C ALA A 131 27.32 -14.55 32.88
N LEU A 132 26.27 -14.26 33.66
CA LEU A 132 26.25 -14.52 35.10
C LEU A 132 26.36 -16.02 35.42
N TYR A 133 25.61 -16.88 34.72
CA TYR A 133 25.71 -18.33 34.92
C TYR A 133 27.08 -18.90 34.52
N GLN A 134 27.72 -18.33 33.49
CA GLN A 134 29.09 -18.71 33.13
C GLN A 134 30.09 -18.32 34.22
N GLN A 135 29.96 -17.12 34.79
CA GLN A 135 30.77 -16.70 35.94
C GLN A 135 30.54 -17.62 37.15
N GLN A 136 29.28 -17.97 37.44
CA GLN A 136 28.94 -18.86 38.55
C GLN A 136 29.59 -20.24 38.38
N LEU A 137 29.56 -20.80 37.17
CA LEU A 137 30.21 -22.07 36.88
C LEU A 137 31.74 -22.00 37.05
N LEU A 138 32.37 -20.91 36.60
CA LEU A 138 33.82 -20.73 36.78
C LEU A 138 34.19 -20.63 38.25
N LEU A 139 33.42 -19.85 39.03
CA LEU A 139 33.66 -19.67 40.45
C LEU A 139 33.42 -20.98 41.23
N GLN A 140 32.38 -21.75 40.89
CA GLN A 140 32.18 -23.08 41.46
C GLN A 140 33.36 -24.01 41.19
N LYS A 141 33.94 -24.00 39.99
CA LYS A 141 35.16 -24.78 39.68
C LYS A 141 36.35 -24.33 40.53
N GLN A 142 36.51 -23.02 40.74
CA GLN A 142 37.57 -22.47 41.59
C GLN A 142 37.38 -22.88 43.05
N ILE A 143 36.15 -22.85 43.58
CA ILE A 143 35.82 -23.31 44.94
C ILE A 143 36.15 -24.80 45.10
N VAL A 144 35.83 -25.63 44.11
CA VAL A 144 36.18 -27.07 44.15
C VAL A 144 37.69 -27.28 44.17
N ALA A 145 38.45 -26.52 43.38
CA ALA A 145 39.91 -26.57 43.40
C ALA A 145 40.47 -26.10 44.74
N ALA A 146 40.03 -24.95 45.25
CA ALA A 146 40.44 -24.41 46.54
C ALA A 146 40.10 -25.35 47.71
N LYS A 147 38.96 -26.05 47.68
CA LYS A 147 38.63 -27.11 48.66
C LYS A 147 39.61 -28.27 48.62
N ALA A 148 40.06 -28.66 47.42
CA ALA A 148 41.08 -29.69 47.28
C ALA A 148 42.44 -29.22 47.81
N ASP A 149 42.81 -27.96 47.57
CA ASP A 149 44.05 -27.37 48.06
C ASP A 149 44.06 -27.21 49.59
N VAL A 150 42.97 -26.76 50.20
CA VAL A 150 42.78 -26.75 51.66
C VAL A 150 42.93 -28.16 52.23
N LYS A 151 42.24 -29.15 51.66
CA LYS A 151 42.33 -30.54 52.14
C LYS A 151 43.75 -31.10 52.04
N LYS A 152 44.47 -30.75 50.97
CA LYS A 152 45.87 -31.16 50.78
C LYS A 152 46.78 -30.47 51.79
N ALA A 153 46.58 -29.17 52.05
CA ALA A 153 47.33 -28.43 53.06
C ALA A 153 47.06 -28.96 54.48
N GLU A 154 45.81 -29.30 54.80
CA GLU A 154 45.41 -29.91 56.08
C GLU A 154 46.05 -31.29 56.26
N GLN A 155 46.09 -32.11 55.22
CA GLN A 155 46.76 -33.42 55.26
C GLN A 155 48.26 -33.27 55.52
N VAL A 156 48.94 -32.36 54.80
CA VAL A 156 50.36 -32.08 55.02
C VAL A 156 50.60 -31.52 56.42
N ALA A 157 49.73 -30.66 56.94
CA ALA A 157 49.85 -30.18 58.31
C ALA A 157 49.66 -31.32 59.34
N ALA A 158 48.71 -32.24 59.11
CA ALA A 158 48.48 -33.38 59.99
C ALA A 158 49.68 -34.34 60.07
N GLU A 159 50.45 -34.51 58.99
CA GLU A 159 51.69 -35.31 58.99
C GLU A 159 52.74 -34.76 59.97
N PHE A 160 52.81 -33.44 60.17
CA PHE A 160 53.71 -32.82 61.15
C PHE A 160 53.12 -32.71 62.56
N LYS A 161 51.81 -32.98 62.71
CA LYS A 161 51.12 -32.94 63.99
C LYS A 161 51.57 -34.06 64.91
N GLU A 162 51.64 -35.29 64.39
CA GLU A 162 52.06 -36.47 65.16
C GLU A 162 53.49 -36.29 65.71
N ALA A 163 54.41 -35.79 64.88
CA ALA A 163 55.79 -35.49 65.30
C ALA A 163 55.87 -34.38 66.37
N CYS A 164 55.02 -33.34 66.29
CA CYS A 164 54.99 -32.28 67.30
C CYS A 164 54.30 -32.73 68.61
N ASP A 165 53.28 -33.57 68.54
CA ASP A 165 52.58 -34.13 69.71
C ASP A 165 53.48 -35.15 70.46
N GLU A 166 54.28 -35.94 69.74
CA GLU A 166 55.33 -36.79 70.34
C GLU A 166 56.41 -35.96 71.05
N PHE A 167 56.86 -34.85 70.45
CA PHE A 167 57.82 -33.94 71.10
C PHE A 167 57.24 -33.30 72.36
N LYS A 168 55.98 -32.84 72.32
CA LYS A 168 55.30 -32.20 73.46
C LYS A 168 54.96 -33.17 74.59
N SER A 169 54.66 -34.43 74.29
CA SER A 169 54.34 -35.43 75.32
C SER A 169 55.58 -35.90 76.10
N GLY A 170 56.79 -35.69 75.56
CA GLY A 170 58.05 -36.03 76.23
C GLY A 170 58.28 -37.53 76.44
N THR A 171 57.43 -38.38 75.86
CA THR A 171 57.39 -39.84 76.06
C THR A 171 58.03 -40.64 74.93
N SER A 172 58.55 -39.99 73.88
CA SER A 172 59.02 -40.70 72.68
C SER A 172 60.55 -40.93 72.70
N TRP A 173 60.96 -42.12 72.24
CA TRP A 173 62.35 -42.46 71.93
C TRP A 173 62.79 -41.95 70.54
N ASN A 174 61.90 -41.20 69.88
CA ASN A 174 62.06 -40.73 68.52
C ASN A 174 62.85 -39.41 68.51
N TRP A 175 63.72 -39.19 67.53
CA TRP A 175 64.47 -37.94 67.39
C TRP A 175 63.57 -36.84 66.80
N VAL A 176 62.58 -36.39 67.57
CA VAL A 176 61.69 -35.26 67.23
C VAL A 176 62.19 -33.99 67.91
N SER A 177 62.06 -32.84 67.25
CA SER A 177 62.67 -31.59 67.68
C SER A 177 61.69 -30.41 67.70
N GLN A 178 62.05 -29.34 68.41
CA GLN A 178 61.34 -28.05 68.37
C GLN A 178 61.11 -27.57 66.92
N ALA A 179 62.06 -27.82 66.03
CA ALA A 179 61.97 -27.42 64.62
C ALA A 179 60.82 -28.13 63.87
N ASP A 180 60.33 -29.27 64.33
CA ASP A 180 59.19 -29.96 63.73
C ASP A 180 57.85 -29.37 64.19
N CYS A 181 57.79 -28.83 65.41
CA CYS A 181 56.68 -27.98 65.84
C CYS A 181 56.67 -26.63 65.10
N ASP A 182 57.83 -26.00 64.86
CA ASP A 182 57.90 -24.76 64.08
C ASP A 182 57.44 -24.97 62.62
N LYS A 183 57.77 -26.13 62.03
CA LYS A 183 57.25 -26.53 60.70
C LYS A 183 55.75 -26.75 60.72
N TYR A 184 55.21 -27.39 61.75
CA TYR A 184 53.76 -27.58 61.90
C TYR A 184 53.03 -26.24 61.98
N GLU A 185 53.50 -25.29 62.80
CA GLU A 185 52.92 -23.95 62.87
C GLU A 185 53.03 -23.18 61.55
N ALA A 186 54.14 -23.32 60.82
CA ALA A 186 54.28 -22.75 59.49
C ALA A 186 53.27 -23.36 58.49
N ARG A 187 52.98 -24.66 58.58
CA ARG A 187 51.97 -25.33 57.75
C ARG A 187 50.55 -24.97 58.13
N LEU A 188 50.25 -24.77 59.42
CA LEU A 188 48.96 -24.26 59.87
C LEU A 188 48.66 -22.87 59.30
N LYS A 189 49.66 -21.98 59.25
CA LYS A 189 49.50 -20.66 58.59
C LYS A 189 49.17 -20.78 57.10
N VAL A 190 49.69 -21.80 56.42
CA VAL A 190 49.33 -22.08 55.01
C VAL A 190 47.87 -22.56 54.93
N VAL A 191 47.45 -23.46 55.81
CA VAL A 191 46.04 -23.91 55.88
C VAL A 191 45.09 -22.73 56.12
N GLU A 192 45.40 -21.85 57.07
CA GLU A 192 44.60 -20.64 57.34
C GLU A 192 44.55 -19.71 56.12
N GLY A 193 45.66 -19.57 55.39
CA GLY A 193 45.71 -18.81 54.14
C GLY A 193 44.84 -19.39 53.03
N GLU A 194 44.88 -20.70 52.83
CA GLU A 194 44.04 -21.41 51.85
C GLU A 194 42.55 -21.38 52.26
N GLN A 195 42.24 -21.52 53.55
CA GLN A 195 40.87 -21.38 54.07
C GLN A 195 40.34 -19.96 53.90
N ALA A 196 41.17 -18.93 54.08
CA ALA A 196 40.79 -17.54 53.82
C ALA A 196 40.50 -17.29 52.33
N GLN A 197 41.30 -17.88 51.42
CA GLN A 197 41.02 -17.82 49.97
C GLN A 197 39.71 -18.53 49.61
N LEU A 198 39.46 -19.69 50.19
CA LEU A 198 38.21 -20.42 49.99
C LEU A 198 37.00 -19.60 50.48
N ALA A 199 37.09 -19.00 51.67
CA ALA A 199 36.04 -18.16 52.22
C ALA A 199 35.77 -16.92 51.35
N ALA A 200 36.81 -16.32 50.77
CA ALA A 200 36.67 -15.20 49.84
C ALA A 200 35.93 -15.62 48.55
N LEU A 201 36.25 -16.79 47.98
CA LEU A 201 35.56 -17.33 46.80
C LEU A 201 34.10 -17.71 47.10
N GLU A 202 33.82 -18.27 48.28
CA GLU A 202 32.44 -18.56 48.71
C GLU A 202 31.63 -17.27 48.92
N GLN A 203 32.24 -16.21 49.45
CA GLN A 203 31.62 -14.89 49.57
C GLN A 203 31.33 -14.28 48.20
N GLU A 204 32.27 -14.38 47.24
CA GLU A 204 32.06 -13.91 45.88
C GLU A 204 30.93 -14.67 45.18
N LEU A 205 30.78 -15.97 45.46
CA LEU A 205 29.68 -16.79 44.95
C LEU A 205 28.34 -16.32 45.52
N ASP A 206 28.28 -16.00 46.81
CA ASP A 206 27.06 -15.52 47.45
C ASP A 206 26.61 -14.17 46.88
N VAL A 207 27.56 -13.24 46.70
CA VAL A 207 27.30 -11.95 46.03
C VAL A 207 26.80 -12.16 44.61
N LEU A 208 27.40 -13.09 43.86
CA LEU A 208 26.97 -13.40 42.49
C LEU A 208 25.57 -14.04 42.47
N ASN A 209 25.25 -14.93 43.41
CA ASN A 209 23.93 -15.55 43.54
C ASN A 209 22.86 -14.51 43.86
N GLN A 210 23.14 -13.57 44.77
CA GLN A 210 22.23 -12.44 45.06
C GLN A 210 22.00 -11.58 43.81
N ARG A 211 23.04 -11.34 43.01
CA ARG A 211 22.93 -10.60 41.75
C ARG A 211 22.07 -11.33 40.73
N ILE A 212 22.21 -12.65 40.62
CA ILE A 212 21.38 -13.50 39.76
C ILE A 212 19.91 -13.45 40.18
N GLU A 213 19.63 -13.48 41.50
CA GLU A 213 18.25 -13.39 42.02
C GLU A 213 17.58 -12.04 41.75
N ILE A 214 18.35 -10.94 41.74
CA ILE A 214 17.85 -9.59 41.49
C ILE A 214 17.72 -9.30 39.98
N GLU A 215 18.69 -9.71 39.18
CA GLU A 215 18.77 -9.38 37.74
C GLU A 215 17.92 -10.32 36.86
N ILE A 216 17.59 -11.54 37.33
CA ILE A 216 16.74 -12.49 36.61
C ILE A 216 15.42 -12.69 37.38
N PRO A 217 14.36 -11.92 37.08
CA PRO A 217 13.05 -12.19 37.67
C PRO A 217 12.60 -13.59 37.23
N ARG A 218 12.35 -14.47 38.21
CA ARG A 218 11.75 -15.77 37.95
C ARG A 218 10.36 -15.56 37.32
N PRO A 219 10.02 -16.26 36.23
CA PRO A 219 8.66 -16.26 35.73
C PRO A 219 7.76 -16.89 36.82
N ASN A 220 6.79 -16.12 37.30
CA ASN A 220 5.67 -16.65 38.09
C ASN A 220 4.81 -17.58 37.23
#